data_AF-A0A3M1MDC3-F1
#
_entry.id   AF-A0A3M1MDC3-F1
#
_cell.length_a   1.000
_cell.length_b   1.000
_cell.length_c   1.000
_cell.angle_alpha   90.00
_cell.angle_beta   90.00
_cell.angle_gamma   90.00
#
_symmetry.space_group_name_H-M   'P 1'
#
loop_
_entity.id
_entity.type
_entity.pdbx_description
1 polymer ?
#
loop_
_entity_poly.entity_id
_entity_poly.type
_entity_poly.pdbx_seq_one_letter_code
_entity_poly.pdbx_strand_id
1 'polypeptide(L)'
;MSKKMIYYFGKTRTEGTGVGKEILGGKGANLAEMTSIGLPVPPGFTITTEVCDLYYKAGQKLPDGLMDEVRKNVETLEAELGKKFGDSNNP
;
A
#
# COMPACT_ATOMS: atom_id res chain seq x y z
N MET A 1 7.73 -16.72 9.53
CA MET A 1 6.51 -15.90 9.63
C MET A 1 6.41 -15.07 8.35
N SER A 2 5.25 -15.08 7.68
CA SER A 2 5.05 -14.24 6.50
C SER A 2 5.05 -12.78 6.94
N LYS A 3 5.95 -11.96 6.38
CA LYS A 3 6.00 -10.52 6.65
C LYS A 3 4.93 -9.83 5.81
N LYS A 4 4.26 -8.84 6.37
CA LYS A 4 3.19 -8.09 5.70
C LYS A 4 3.73 -7.40 4.45
N MET A 5 3.07 -7.59 3.30
CA MET A 5 3.56 -7.12 2.00
C MET A 5 3.09 -5.71 1.64
N ILE A 6 1.91 -5.30 2.13
CA ILE A 6 1.30 -4.00 1.84
C ILE A 6 0.86 -3.29 3.10
N TYR A 7 1.10 -1.98 3.16
CA TYR A 7 0.62 -1.08 4.21
C TYR A 7 -0.26 0.01 3.60
N TYR A 8 -1.51 0.09 4.03
CA TYR A 8 -2.47 1.08 3.55
C TYR A 8 -2.42 2.38 4.36
N PHE A 9 -2.61 3.52 3.71
CA PHE A 9 -2.78 4.82 4.36
C PHE A 9 -3.99 5.55 3.76
N GLY A 10 -4.91 5.96 4.62
CA GLY A 10 -6.13 6.66 4.24
C GLY A 10 -6.98 7.00 5.45
N LYS A 11 -8.10 7.69 5.22
CA LYS A 11 -9.03 8.09 6.27
C LYS A 11 -9.69 6.90 6.94
N THR A 12 -9.96 5.84 6.19
CA THR A 12 -10.62 4.63 6.70
C THR A 12 -9.70 3.74 7.51
N ARG A 13 -8.40 3.72 7.15
CA ARG A 13 -7.38 2.89 7.77
C ARG A 13 -6.02 3.55 7.54
N THR A 14 -5.25 3.73 8.60
CA THR A 14 -3.85 4.19 8.48
C THR A 14 -2.93 3.18 9.14
N GLU A 15 -2.06 2.59 8.33
CA GLU A 15 -1.03 1.65 8.71
C GLU A 15 0.34 2.23 8.34
N GLY A 16 1.42 1.62 8.83
CA GLY A 16 2.77 2.02 8.43
C GLY A 16 3.38 3.13 9.30
N THR A 17 2.60 3.74 10.20
CA THR A 17 3.13 4.65 11.22
C THR A 17 4.11 3.91 12.13
N GLY A 18 5.30 4.48 12.31
CA GLY A 18 6.39 3.84 13.06
C GLY A 18 7.00 2.61 12.38
N VAL A 19 6.52 2.20 11.19
CA VAL A 19 7.19 1.20 10.38
C VAL A 19 8.38 1.89 9.72
N GLY A 20 9.57 1.37 9.97
CA GLY A 20 10.79 2.06 9.60
C GLY A 20 10.96 2.22 8.09
N LYS A 21 11.77 3.21 7.72
CA LYS A 21 12.04 3.59 6.32
C LYS A 21 12.71 2.46 5.54
N GLU A 22 13.34 1.52 6.23
CA GLU A 22 13.90 0.30 5.65
C GLU A 22 12.82 -0.63 5.06
N ILE A 23 11.58 -0.60 5.57
CA ILE A 23 10.46 -1.42 5.08
C ILE A 23 9.58 -0.66 4.09
N LEU A 24 9.24 0.61 4.36
CA LEU A 24 8.31 1.38 3.52
C LEU A 24 8.99 2.35 2.54
N GLY A 25 10.31 2.52 2.65
CA GLY A 25 11.02 3.64 2.04
C GLY A 25 10.67 4.98 2.69
N GLY A 26 11.43 6.02 2.37
CA GLY A 26 11.21 7.36 2.94
C GLY A 26 9.85 7.97 2.56
N LYS A 27 9.35 7.71 1.35
CA LYS A 27 8.07 8.25 0.87
C LYS A 27 6.87 7.54 1.51
N GLY A 28 6.88 6.20 1.55
CA GLY A 28 5.80 5.42 2.14
C GLY A 28 5.66 5.69 3.64
N ALA A 29 6.78 5.71 4.37
CA ALA A 29 6.80 6.05 5.79
C ALA A 29 6.26 7.47 6.05
N ASN A 30 6.69 8.47 5.27
CA ASN A 30 6.19 9.84 5.44
C ASN A 30 4.70 9.97 5.07
N LEU A 31 4.21 9.27 4.04
CA LEU A 31 2.78 9.28 3.70
C LEU A 31 1.93 8.69 4.82
N ALA A 32 2.36 7.58 5.41
CA ALA A 32 1.71 7.00 6.59
C ALA A 32 1.71 7.96 7.78
N GLU A 33 2.85 8.59 8.09
CA GLU A 33 2.99 9.55 9.17
C GLU A 33 2.06 10.77 8.96
N MET A 34 2.14 11.42 7.80
CA MET A 34 1.29 12.56 7.44
C MET A 34 -0.20 12.22 7.55
N THR A 35 -0.60 11.03 7.10
CA THR A 35 -1.99 10.57 7.20
C THR A 35 -2.39 10.36 8.68
N SER A 36 -1.52 9.76 9.49
CA SER A 36 -1.81 9.47 10.91
C SER A 36 -1.95 10.73 11.78
N ILE A 37 -1.29 11.83 11.41
CA ILE A 37 -1.46 13.13 12.09
C ILE A 37 -2.62 13.96 11.51
N GLY A 38 -3.40 13.40 10.60
CA GLY A 38 -4.62 14.02 10.06
C GLY A 38 -4.40 15.02 8.93
N LEU A 39 -3.23 15.04 8.27
CA LEU A 39 -3.07 15.84 7.06
C LEU A 39 -3.90 15.27 5.91
N PRO A 40 -4.41 16.13 5.00
CA PRO A 40 -5.24 15.71 3.87
C PRO A 40 -4.40 15.03 2.79
N VAL A 41 -3.97 13.80 3.05
CA VAL A 41 -3.25 12.94 2.10
C VAL A 41 -4.28 12.11 1.32
N PRO A 42 -4.23 12.09 -0.02
CA PRO A 42 -5.04 11.15 -0.79
C PRO A 42 -4.72 9.70 -0.40
N PRO A 43 -5.73 8.83 -0.24
CA PRO A 43 -5.51 7.48 0.22
C PRO A 43 -4.68 6.67 -0.79
N GLY A 44 -3.94 5.70 -0.28
CA GLY A 44 -3.03 4.87 -1.05
C GLY A 44 -2.53 3.69 -0.24
N PHE A 45 -1.57 2.97 -0.79
CA PHE A 45 -0.85 1.93 -0.09
C PHE A 45 0.58 1.83 -0.58
N THR A 46 1.45 1.29 0.28
CA THR A 46 2.87 1.05 -0.01
C THR A 46 3.13 -0.45 -0.02
N ILE A 47 3.72 -0.94 -1.12
CA ILE A 47 4.30 -2.29 -1.19
C ILE A 47 5.70 -2.22 -0.57
N THR A 48 6.03 -3.12 0.34
CA THR A 48 7.29 -3.03 1.10
C THR A 48 8.53 -3.24 0.23
N THR A 49 9.67 -2.74 0.69
CA THR A 49 10.99 -3.00 0.11
C THR A 49 11.35 -4.48 0.13
N GLU A 50 10.83 -5.25 1.10
CA GLU A 50 11.05 -6.69 1.20
C GLU A 50 10.40 -7.45 0.04
N VAL A 51 9.24 -6.99 -0.45
CA VAL A 51 8.62 -7.55 -1.66
C VAL A 51 9.52 -7.34 -2.88
N CYS A 52 10.22 -6.21 -2.96
CA CYS A 52 11.19 -5.96 -4.02
C CYS A 52 12.37 -6.94 -3.94
N ASP A 53 12.92 -7.19 -2.74
CA ASP A 53 13.96 -8.20 -2.53
C ASP A 53 13.48 -9.63 -2.90
N LEU A 54 12.26 -10.00 -2.49
CA LEU A 54 11.65 -11.29 -2.86
C LEU A 54 11.47 -11.43 -4.37
N TYR A 55 11.04 -10.37 -5.05
CA TYR A 55 10.89 -10.34 -6.50
C TYR A 55 12.21 -10.66 -7.22
N TYR A 56 13.31 -10.02 -6.81
CA TYR A 56 14.62 -10.30 -7.39
C TYR A 56 15.13 -11.70 -7.06
N LYS A 57 14.96 -12.16 -5.81
CA LYS A 57 15.32 -13.53 -5.40
C LYS A 57 14.53 -14.61 -6.13
N ALA A 58 13.29 -14.32 -6.52
CA ALA A 58 12.43 -15.22 -7.29
C ALA A 58 12.67 -15.15 -8.81
N GLY A 59 13.71 -14.44 -9.27
CA GLY A 59 14.00 -14.29 -10.69
C GLY A 59 13.00 -13.41 -11.41
N GLN A 60 12.68 -12.24 -10.82
CA GLN A 60 11.74 -11.26 -11.35
C GLN A 60 10.30 -11.80 -11.44
N LYS A 61 9.91 -12.61 -10.45
CA LYS A 61 8.55 -13.11 -10.30
C LYS A 61 7.94 -12.51 -9.05
N LEU A 62 6.70 -12.07 -9.15
CA LEU A 62 5.98 -11.54 -7.99
C LEU A 62 5.77 -12.65 -6.97
N PRO A 63 5.93 -12.37 -5.66
CA PRO A 63 5.62 -13.32 -4.60
C PRO A 63 4.16 -13.78 -4.66
N ASP A 64 3.93 -15.04 -4.30
CA ASP A 64 2.59 -15.59 -4.21
C ASP A 64 1.71 -14.77 -3.26
N GLY A 65 0.47 -14.50 -3.68
CA GLY A 65 -0.50 -13.72 -2.91
C GLY A 65 -0.32 -12.20 -2.94
N LEU A 66 0.78 -11.66 -3.47
CA LEU A 66 0.98 -10.20 -3.56
C LEU A 66 -0.17 -9.54 -4.33
N MET A 67 -0.53 -10.09 -5.49
CA MET A 67 -1.57 -9.50 -6.32
C MET A 67 -2.96 -9.58 -5.69
N ASP A 68 -3.21 -10.55 -4.79
CA ASP A 68 -4.45 -10.61 -4.04
C ASP A 68 -4.51 -9.55 -2.94
N GLU A 69 -3.38 -9.26 -2.29
CA GLU A 69 -3.28 -8.10 -1.39
C GLU A 69 -3.43 -6.77 -2.14
N VAL A 70 -2.84 -6.64 -3.34
CA VAL A 70 -3.01 -5.44 -4.17
C VAL A 70 -4.49 -5.23 -4.49
N ARG A 71 -5.20 -6.26 -4.97
CA ARG A 71 -6.63 -6.16 -5.30
C ARG A 71 -7.47 -5.73 -4.10
N LYS A 72 -7.25 -6.33 -2.93
CA LYS A 72 -7.95 -5.96 -1.68
C LYS A 72 -7.73 -4.49 -1.28
N ASN A 73 -6.51 -3.99 -1.47
CA ASN A 73 -6.22 -2.59 -1.17
C ASN A 73 -6.76 -1.63 -2.24
N VAL A 74 -6.82 -2.04 -3.51
CA VAL A 74 -7.53 -1.29 -4.56
C VAL A 74 -9.03 -1.20 -4.23
N GLU A 75 -9.68 -2.30 -3.84
CA GLU A 75 -11.08 -2.29 -3.40
C GLU A 75 -11.31 -1.34 -2.20
N THR A 76 -10.32 -1.23 -1.31
CA THR A 76 -10.36 -0.27 -0.20
C THR A 76 -10.26 1.18 -0.69
N LEU A 77 -9.38 1.46 -1.68
CA LEU A 77 -9.28 2.77 -2.32
C LEU A 77 -10.58 3.16 -3.03
N GLU A 78 -11.16 2.23 -3.78
CA GLU A 78 -12.41 2.43 -4.51
C GLU A 78 -13.54 2.82 -3.56
N ALA A 79 -13.67 2.08 -2.44
CA ALA A 79 -14.66 2.37 -1.41
C ALA A 79 -14.45 3.74 -0.74
N GLU A 80 -13.20 4.11 -0.46
CA GLU A 80 -12.87 5.38 0.19
C GLU A 80 -13.04 6.59 -0.74
N LEU A 81 -12.75 6.41 -2.03
CA LEU A 81 -12.83 7.48 -3.04
C LEU A 81 -14.21 7.57 -3.71
N GLY A 82 -15.05 6.54 -3.58
CA GLY A 82 -16.30 6.43 -4.33
C GLY A 82 -16.07 6.35 -5.85
N LYS A 83 -14.94 5.76 -6.26
CA LYS A 83 -14.45 5.64 -7.64
C LYS A 83 -14.09 4.20 -7.94
N LYS A 84 -13.92 3.85 -9.20
CA LYS A 84 -13.59 2.48 -9.59
C LYS A 84 -12.40 2.43 -10.56
N PHE A 85 -11.39 1.65 -10.21
CA PHE A 85 -10.15 1.53 -10.95
C PHE A 85 -10.42 0.94 -12.34
N GLY A 86 -10.15 1.74 -13.37
CA GLY A 86 -10.38 1.36 -14.77
C GLY A 86 -11.84 1.49 -15.23
N ASP A 87 -12.73 2.10 -14.45
CA ASP A 87 -14.09 2.40 -14.87
C ASP A 87 -14.12 3.54 -15.90
N SER A 88 -14.95 3.41 -16.93
CA SER A 88 -15.03 4.40 -18.03
C SER A 88 -15.84 5.65 -17.66
N ASN A 89 -16.72 5.55 -16.67
CA ASN A 89 -17.64 6.61 -16.27
C ASN A 89 -17.13 7.36 -15.03
N ASN A 90 -16.53 6.64 -14.08
CA ASN A 90 -16.01 7.23 -12.84
C ASN A 90 -14.66 6.60 -12.41
N PRO A 91 -13.58 6.89 -13.15
CA PRO A 91 -12.23 6.37 -12.88
C PRO A 91 -11.60 6.95 -11.60
#